data_AF-A0A533ZFB8-F1
#
_entry.id   AF-A0A533ZFB8-F1
#
_cell.length_a   1.000
_cell.length_b   1.000
_cell.length_c   1.000
_cell.angle_alpha   90.00
_cell.angle_beta   90.00
_cell.angle_gamma   90.00
#
_symmetry.space_group_name_H-M   'P 1'
#
loop_
_entity.id
_entity.type
_entity.pdbx_description
1 polymer ?
#
loop_
_entity_poly.entity_id
_entity_poly.type
_entity_poly.pdbx_seq_one_letter_code
_entity_poly.pdbx_strand_id
1 'polypeptide(L)'
;MKRQLFTIGGAALFVMICLSGNAPAQTTPPSEEIVGDRQEIRQDRDELRQDPRELREDRRELREDLRSGANPEQLQEDRREIRDDRREMHNDRQDLRQDRRDLRDDPRGGRREMRDIREDRQDLRRDMEKLRDDRRELRDDRRELRKDLRSGAGPEEIRQDRQEMRHDRQELRHDRENARHDRQNLRHDRRERRHGG
;
A
#
# COMPACT_ATOMS: atom_id res chain seq x y z
N MET A 1 -11.90 74.11 38.86
CA MET A 1 -10.81 73.23 38.37
C MET A 1 -10.99 71.85 38.96
N LYS A 2 -10.98 70.83 38.08
CA LYS A 2 -10.72 69.38 38.31
C LYS A 2 -11.82 68.51 38.95
N ARG A 3 -12.26 67.57 38.11
CA ARG A 3 -13.14 66.41 38.27
C ARG A 3 -12.48 65.34 39.16
N GLN A 4 -13.27 64.53 39.87
CA GLN A 4 -13.03 63.07 39.95
C GLN A 4 -14.34 62.28 40.10
N LEU A 5 -14.33 61.11 39.45
CA LEU A 5 -15.45 60.23 39.09
C LEU A 5 -15.94 59.33 40.24
N PHE A 6 -17.21 58.93 40.12
CA PHE A 6 -17.94 57.95 40.93
C PHE A 6 -17.40 56.53 40.81
N THR A 7 -17.23 55.86 41.95
CA THR A 7 -17.04 54.40 42.06
C THR A 7 -18.19 53.83 42.91
N ILE A 8 -19.14 53.17 42.26
CA ILE A 8 -20.20 52.32 42.85
C ILE A 8 -19.87 50.92 42.31
N GLY A 9 -19.61 49.86 43.07
CA GLY A 9 -20.37 49.35 44.22
C GLY A 9 -21.26 48.20 43.72
N GLY A 10 -20.85 46.94 43.88
CA GLY A 10 -21.67 45.79 43.46
C GLY A 10 -20.96 44.45 43.59
N ALA A 11 -21.09 43.82 44.76
CA ALA A 11 -20.55 42.51 45.09
C ALA A 11 -21.33 41.38 44.38
N ALA A 12 -20.63 40.50 43.67
CA ALA A 12 -21.17 39.23 43.18
C ALA A 12 -20.43 38.08 43.89
N LEU A 13 -21.18 37.44 44.79
CA LEU A 13 -20.81 36.30 45.62
C LEU A 13 -20.78 35.05 44.72
N PHE A 14 -19.60 34.55 44.35
CA PHE A 14 -19.47 33.25 43.68
C PHE A 14 -19.02 32.19 44.67
N VAL A 15 -19.98 31.38 45.09
CA VAL A 15 -19.86 30.28 46.03
C VAL A 15 -18.98 29.18 45.41
N MET A 16 -17.90 28.85 46.13
CA MET A 16 -17.03 27.70 45.89
C MET A 16 -17.76 26.43 46.34
N ILE A 17 -18.27 25.64 45.39
CA ILE A 17 -18.74 24.26 45.63
C ILE A 17 -17.71 23.29 45.03
N CYS A 18 -16.85 22.77 45.89
CA CYS A 18 -16.06 21.57 45.62
C CYS A 18 -16.93 20.35 45.94
N LEU A 19 -17.54 19.72 44.93
CA LEU A 19 -18.13 18.39 45.06
C LEU A 19 -17.38 17.38 44.20
N SER A 20 -16.55 16.59 44.87
CA SER A 20 -16.20 15.17 44.61
C SER A 20 -16.44 14.64 43.20
N GLY A 21 -15.38 14.62 42.38
CA GLY A 21 -15.36 13.99 41.07
C GLY A 21 -15.27 12.46 41.14
N ASN A 22 -16.35 11.79 40.80
CA ASN A 22 -16.29 10.50 40.10
C ASN A 22 -16.35 10.83 38.60
N ALA A 23 -15.19 10.99 37.97
CA ALA A 23 -15.13 11.14 36.51
C ALA A 23 -15.46 9.79 35.87
N PRO A 24 -16.53 9.67 35.05
CA PRO A 24 -16.65 8.52 34.18
C PRO A 24 -15.41 8.50 33.29
N ALA A 25 -14.78 7.33 33.15
CA ALA A 25 -13.65 7.14 32.25
C ALA A 25 -14.06 7.67 30.86
N GLN A 26 -13.56 8.85 30.49
CA GLN A 26 -13.81 9.44 29.19
C GLN A 26 -13.10 8.55 28.16
N THR A 27 -13.85 7.68 27.50
CA THR A 27 -13.41 7.01 26.28
C THR A 27 -13.31 8.09 25.21
N THR A 28 -12.16 8.75 25.11
CA THR A 28 -11.87 9.62 23.98
C THR A 28 -11.98 8.78 22.70
N PRO A 29 -12.77 9.21 21.69
CA PRO A 29 -12.80 8.51 20.43
C PRO A 29 -11.38 8.41 19.85
N PRO A 30 -11.02 7.31 19.17
CA PRO A 30 -9.73 7.19 18.52
C PRO A 30 -9.53 8.39 17.59
N SER A 31 -8.31 8.94 17.55
CA SER A 31 -7.97 10.02 16.62
C SER A 31 -8.21 9.59 15.17
N GLU A 32 -8.52 10.54 14.28
CA GLU A 32 -8.74 10.28 12.84
C GLU A 32 -7.57 9.51 12.19
N GLU A 33 -6.35 9.69 12.69
CA GLU A 33 -5.16 8.95 12.26
C GLU A 33 -5.25 7.45 12.57
N ILE A 34 -5.63 7.08 13.79
CA ILE A 34 -5.81 5.66 14.19
C ILE A 34 -6.93 5.00 13.35
N VAL A 35 -7.96 5.77 12.99
CA VAL A 35 -9.03 5.28 12.10
C VAL A 35 -8.48 5.04 10.69
N GLY A 36 -7.66 5.97 10.19
CA GLY A 36 -6.94 5.85 8.93
C GLY A 36 -6.04 4.63 8.85
N ASP A 37 -5.16 4.44 9.83
CA ASP A 37 -4.22 3.31 9.88
C ASP A 37 -4.96 1.97 9.91
N ARG A 38 -6.09 1.90 10.63
CA ARG A 38 -6.94 0.70 10.67
C ARG A 38 -7.58 0.40 9.32
N GLN A 39 -7.96 1.42 8.58
CA GLN A 39 -8.51 1.27 7.24
C GLN A 39 -7.43 0.79 6.25
N GLU A 40 -6.22 1.34 6.32
CA GLU A 40 -5.08 0.92 5.51
C GLU A 40 -4.70 -0.54 5.78
N ILE A 41 -4.54 -0.93 7.05
CA ILE A 41 -4.29 -2.34 7.45
C ILE A 41 -5.37 -3.30 6.93
N ARG A 42 -6.61 -2.83 6.82
CA ARG A 42 -7.72 -3.63 6.27
C ARG A 42 -7.55 -3.82 4.76
N GLN A 43 -7.20 -2.75 4.04
CA GLN A 43 -6.95 -2.80 2.59
C GLN A 43 -5.76 -3.70 2.27
N ASP A 44 -4.61 -3.52 2.94
CA ASP A 44 -3.41 -4.36 2.78
C ASP A 44 -3.73 -5.85 2.97
N ARG A 45 -4.62 -6.17 3.92
CA ARG A 45 -5.05 -7.55 4.18
C ARG A 45 -5.92 -8.10 3.05
N ASP A 46 -6.78 -7.27 2.47
CA ASP A 46 -7.65 -7.65 1.38
C ASP A 46 -6.86 -7.81 0.07
N GLU A 47 -5.81 -7.02 -0.13
CA GLU A 47 -4.82 -7.16 -1.21
C GLU A 47 -4.02 -8.46 -1.06
N LEU A 48 -3.40 -8.69 0.10
CA LEU A 48 -2.67 -9.94 0.44
C LEU A 48 -3.50 -11.24 0.29
N ARG A 49 -4.83 -11.11 0.31
CA ARG A 49 -5.75 -12.24 0.09
C ARG A 49 -5.91 -12.57 -1.40
N GLN A 50 -5.67 -11.61 -2.28
CA GLN A 50 -5.79 -11.72 -3.72
C GLN A 50 -4.51 -12.28 -4.35
N ASP A 51 -3.32 -11.86 -3.92
CA ASP A 51 -2.04 -12.27 -4.52
C ASP A 51 -1.85 -13.79 -4.67
N PRO A 52 -2.24 -14.66 -3.70
CA PRO A 52 -2.10 -16.11 -3.87
C PRO A 52 -2.96 -16.68 -5.01
N ARG A 53 -4.04 -15.99 -5.38
CA ARG A 53 -4.91 -16.37 -6.51
C ARG A 53 -4.23 -16.03 -7.83
N GLU A 54 -3.66 -14.84 -7.93
CA GLU A 54 -2.95 -14.39 -9.12
C GLU A 54 -1.71 -15.24 -9.38
N LEU A 55 -0.92 -15.49 -8.34
CA LEU A 55 0.22 -16.40 -8.42
C LEU A 55 -0.16 -17.81 -8.89
N ARG A 56 -1.37 -18.27 -8.56
CA ARG A 56 -1.87 -19.56 -9.03
C ARG A 56 -2.23 -19.51 -10.51
N GLU A 57 -2.75 -18.39 -10.98
CA GLU A 57 -3.07 -18.15 -12.39
C GLU A 57 -1.77 -18.09 -13.23
N ASP A 58 -0.74 -17.37 -12.80
CA ASP A 58 0.54 -17.31 -13.54
C ASP A 58 1.21 -18.67 -13.63
N ARG A 59 1.14 -19.44 -12.54
CA ARG A 59 1.65 -20.81 -12.51
C ARG A 59 0.89 -21.72 -13.47
N ARG A 60 -0.40 -21.47 -13.67
CA ARG A 60 -1.20 -22.21 -14.65
C ARG A 60 -0.79 -21.80 -16.06
N GLU A 61 -0.61 -20.51 -16.30
CA GLU A 61 -0.20 -20.01 -17.62
C GLU A 61 1.19 -20.47 -18.01
N LEU A 62 2.16 -20.42 -17.10
CA LEU A 62 3.49 -20.97 -17.35
C LEU A 62 3.43 -22.47 -17.72
N ARG A 63 2.51 -23.24 -17.11
CA ARG A 63 2.31 -24.65 -17.48
C ARG A 63 1.70 -24.80 -18.86
N GLU A 64 0.81 -23.89 -19.26
CA GLU A 64 0.23 -23.87 -20.60
C GLU A 64 1.29 -23.48 -21.65
N ASP A 65 2.12 -22.46 -21.38
CA ASP A 65 3.23 -22.06 -22.25
C ASP A 65 4.28 -23.18 -22.43
N LEU A 66 4.58 -23.91 -21.36
CA LEU A 66 5.44 -25.09 -21.42
C LEU A 66 4.85 -26.19 -22.33
N ARG A 67 3.52 -26.36 -22.35
CA ARG A 67 2.84 -27.36 -23.19
C ARG A 67 2.75 -26.94 -24.64
N SER A 68 2.61 -25.64 -24.92
CA SER A 68 2.53 -25.11 -26.28
C SER A 68 3.89 -24.89 -26.93
N GLY A 69 5.00 -25.13 -26.22
CA GLY A 69 6.35 -24.96 -26.76
C GLY A 69 6.73 -23.48 -26.90
N ALA A 70 6.32 -22.63 -25.96
CA ALA A 70 6.74 -21.24 -25.92
C ALA A 70 8.28 -21.10 -25.88
N ASN A 71 8.78 -19.93 -26.28
CA ASN A 71 10.21 -19.65 -26.34
C ASN A 71 10.84 -19.78 -24.93
N PRO A 72 12.01 -20.45 -24.78
CA PRO A 72 12.75 -20.54 -23.53
C PRO A 72 12.96 -19.22 -22.77
N GLU A 73 13.18 -18.12 -23.49
CA GLU A 73 13.34 -16.79 -22.88
C GLU A 73 12.08 -16.35 -22.16
N GLN A 74 10.92 -16.44 -22.82
CA GLN A 74 9.63 -16.09 -22.24
C GLN A 74 9.34 -16.92 -20.97
N LEU A 75 9.60 -18.23 -21.04
CA LEU A 75 9.44 -19.14 -19.90
C LEU A 75 10.37 -18.80 -18.73
N GLN A 76 11.58 -18.31 -19.01
CA GLN A 76 12.53 -17.89 -17.97
C GLN A 76 12.02 -16.63 -17.26
N GLU A 77 11.48 -15.68 -18.02
CA GLU A 77 10.92 -14.45 -17.48
C GLU A 77 9.70 -14.71 -16.61
N ASP A 78 8.77 -15.55 -17.05
CA ASP A 78 7.60 -15.92 -16.25
C ASP A 78 8.00 -16.56 -14.90
N ARG A 79 9.06 -17.39 -14.92
CA ARG A 79 9.61 -17.99 -13.70
C ARG A 79 10.21 -16.94 -12.78
N ARG A 80 10.82 -15.89 -13.35
CA ARG A 80 11.37 -14.76 -12.59
C ARG A 80 10.24 -13.94 -12.00
N GLU A 81 9.21 -13.60 -12.76
CA GLU A 81 8.02 -12.88 -12.29
C GLU A 81 7.35 -13.61 -11.12
N ILE A 82 7.05 -14.90 -11.28
CA ILE A 82 6.50 -15.76 -10.21
C ILE A 82 7.38 -15.78 -8.95
N ARG A 83 8.70 -15.66 -9.10
CA ARG A 83 9.63 -15.59 -7.97
C ARG A 83 9.58 -14.22 -7.31
N ASP A 84 9.52 -13.16 -8.09
CA ASP A 84 9.41 -11.79 -7.62
C ASP A 84 8.09 -11.56 -6.87
N ASP A 85 6.94 -12.04 -7.37
CA ASP A 85 5.66 -11.91 -6.66
C ASP A 85 5.68 -12.62 -5.30
N ARG A 86 6.34 -13.80 -5.25
CA ARG A 86 6.52 -14.52 -3.99
C ARG A 86 7.30 -13.72 -2.97
N ARG A 87 8.27 -12.94 -3.43
CA ARG A 87 9.09 -12.07 -2.57
C ARG A 87 8.28 -10.85 -2.12
N GLU A 88 7.51 -10.26 -3.01
CA GLU A 88 6.62 -9.13 -2.71
C GLU A 88 5.57 -9.50 -1.66
N MET A 89 4.80 -10.58 -1.88
CA MET A 89 3.86 -11.09 -0.88
C MET A 89 4.51 -11.36 0.48
N HIS A 90 5.76 -11.81 0.49
CA HIS A 90 6.49 -12.03 1.74
C HIS A 90 6.78 -10.70 2.45
N ASN A 91 7.22 -9.70 1.70
CA ASN A 91 7.48 -8.35 2.22
C ASN A 91 6.20 -7.68 2.69
N ASP A 92 5.10 -7.75 1.93
CA ASP A 92 3.79 -7.20 2.30
C ASP A 92 3.30 -7.77 3.63
N ARG A 93 3.47 -9.08 3.84
CA ARG A 93 3.17 -9.72 5.13
C ARG A 93 4.04 -9.24 6.27
N GLN A 94 5.30 -8.90 6.01
CA GLN A 94 6.18 -8.31 7.03
C GLN A 94 5.74 -6.89 7.36
N ASP A 95 5.43 -6.08 6.35
CA ASP A 95 4.99 -4.70 6.51
C ASP A 95 3.67 -4.64 7.27
N LEU A 96 2.69 -5.48 6.92
CA LEU A 96 1.42 -5.58 7.67
C LEU A 96 1.60 -6.00 9.14
N ARG A 97 2.59 -6.85 9.42
CA ARG A 97 2.93 -7.23 10.80
C ARG A 97 3.54 -6.06 11.57
N GLN A 98 4.38 -5.28 10.88
CA GLN A 98 5.04 -4.12 11.42
C GLN A 98 4.00 -3.03 11.76
N ASP A 99 3.04 -2.78 10.87
CA ASP A 99 1.95 -1.81 11.08
C ASP A 99 1.09 -2.13 12.28
N ARG A 100 0.71 -3.41 12.42
CA ARG A 100 -0.06 -3.86 13.57
C ARG A 100 0.70 -3.66 14.88
N ARG A 101 2.03 -3.74 14.84
CA ARG A 101 2.88 -3.49 16.00
C ARG A 101 2.95 -1.99 16.28
N ASP A 102 3.15 -1.16 15.25
CA ASP A 102 3.19 0.29 15.38
C ASP A 102 1.87 0.84 15.95
N LEU A 103 0.72 0.41 15.42
CA LEU A 103 -0.60 0.79 15.92
C LEU A 103 -0.85 0.35 17.38
N ARG A 104 -0.17 -0.71 17.84
CA ARG A 104 -0.27 -1.19 19.22
C ARG A 104 0.64 -0.42 20.16
N ASP A 105 1.85 -0.12 19.71
CA ASP A 105 2.91 0.46 20.53
C ASP A 105 2.84 2.00 20.57
N ASP A 106 1.96 2.64 19.77
CA ASP A 106 1.78 4.10 19.73
C ASP A 106 0.41 4.60 20.23
N PRO A 107 0.28 5.11 21.47
CA PRO A 107 -0.94 5.78 21.90
C PRO A 107 -1.03 7.26 21.50
N ARG A 108 0.05 7.96 21.11
CA ARG A 108 0.12 9.46 21.00
C ARG A 108 1.27 10.02 20.10
N GLY A 109 1.64 9.38 19.01
CA GLY A 109 2.73 9.83 18.11
C GLY A 109 2.48 11.19 17.45
N GLY A 110 3.56 11.91 17.14
CA GLY A 110 3.52 13.26 16.56
C GLY A 110 2.75 13.36 15.24
N ARG A 111 1.81 14.31 15.18
CA ARG A 111 0.79 14.48 14.11
C ARG A 111 1.33 14.84 12.71
N ARG A 112 2.60 15.26 12.58
CA ARG A 112 3.16 15.72 11.29
C ARG A 112 3.89 14.58 10.56
N GLU A 113 4.85 13.91 11.19
CA GLU A 113 5.54 12.78 10.53
C GLU A 113 4.62 11.56 10.28
N MET A 114 3.52 11.42 11.04
CA MET A 114 2.47 10.43 10.74
C MET A 114 1.81 10.67 9.38
N ARG A 115 1.66 11.94 9.00
CA ARG A 115 0.98 12.32 7.76
C ARG A 115 1.83 11.99 6.54
N ASP A 116 3.11 12.32 6.57
CA ASP A 116 4.02 12.11 5.44
C ASP A 116 4.19 10.60 5.16
N ILE A 117 4.45 9.78 6.19
CA ILE A 117 4.54 8.31 6.07
C ILE A 117 3.23 7.71 5.52
N ARG A 118 2.10 8.32 5.86
CA ARG A 118 0.78 7.88 5.39
C ARG A 118 0.55 8.25 3.92
N GLU A 119 0.96 9.44 3.50
CA GLU A 119 0.88 9.86 2.11
C GLU A 119 1.78 8.97 1.23
N ASP A 120 3.04 8.77 1.61
CA ASP A 120 3.98 7.86 0.93
C ASP A 120 3.45 6.41 0.84
N ARG A 121 2.74 5.96 1.88
CA ARG A 121 2.07 4.64 1.87
C ARG A 121 0.93 4.57 0.87
N GLN A 122 0.10 5.60 0.80
CA GLN A 122 -1.00 5.65 -0.15
C GLN A 122 -0.50 5.68 -1.59
N ASP A 123 0.60 6.38 -1.84
CA ASP A 123 1.24 6.43 -3.16
C ASP A 123 1.81 5.06 -3.52
N LEU A 124 2.59 4.44 -2.63
CA LEU A 124 3.10 3.07 -2.84
C LEU A 124 1.96 2.07 -3.10
N ARG A 125 0.83 2.21 -2.41
CA ARG A 125 -0.34 1.36 -2.64
C ARG A 125 -0.91 1.55 -4.03
N ARG A 126 -1.07 2.80 -4.50
CA ARG A 126 -1.56 3.08 -5.85
C ARG A 126 -0.64 2.51 -6.91
N ASP A 127 0.67 2.60 -6.70
CA ASP A 127 1.65 2.06 -7.65
C ASP A 127 1.63 0.52 -7.65
N MET A 128 1.40 -0.12 -6.50
CA MET A 128 1.15 -1.56 -6.45
C MET A 128 -0.16 -1.97 -7.14
N GLU A 129 -1.21 -1.14 -7.06
CA GLU A 129 -2.48 -1.36 -7.76
C GLU A 129 -2.29 -1.29 -9.29
N LYS A 130 -1.56 -0.27 -9.78
CA LYS A 130 -1.21 -0.17 -11.22
C LYS A 130 -0.38 -1.36 -11.70
N LEU A 131 0.68 -1.71 -10.97
CA LEU A 131 1.53 -2.87 -11.29
C LEU A 131 0.73 -4.17 -11.44
N ARG A 132 -0.35 -4.30 -10.66
CA ARG A 132 -1.23 -5.45 -10.70
C ARG A 132 -2.16 -5.43 -11.92
N ASP A 133 -2.64 -4.27 -12.30
CA ASP A 133 -3.45 -4.08 -13.50
C ASP A 133 -2.61 -4.27 -14.77
N ASP A 134 -1.46 -3.64 -14.88
CA ASP A 134 -0.51 -3.80 -16.00
C ASP A 134 -0.13 -5.28 -16.21
N ARG A 135 0.03 -6.01 -15.10
CA ARG A 135 0.31 -7.45 -15.12
C ARG A 135 -0.88 -8.29 -15.58
N ARG A 136 -2.10 -7.85 -15.27
CA ARG A 136 -3.32 -8.48 -15.80
C ARG A 136 -3.45 -8.24 -17.29
N GLU A 137 -3.13 -7.05 -17.76
CA GLU A 137 -3.13 -6.71 -19.19
C GLU A 137 -2.14 -7.59 -19.95
N LEU A 138 -0.88 -7.65 -19.51
CA LEU A 138 0.15 -8.53 -20.11
C LEU A 138 -0.27 -10.01 -20.19
N ARG A 139 -1.06 -10.45 -19.22
CA ARG A 139 -1.60 -11.80 -19.18
C ARG A 139 -2.70 -11.99 -20.23
N ASP A 140 -3.58 -11.02 -20.37
CA ASP A 140 -4.65 -11.05 -21.35
C ASP A 140 -4.05 -10.98 -22.76
N ASP A 141 -3.05 -10.13 -23.02
CA ASP A 141 -2.29 -10.08 -24.28
C ASP A 141 -1.67 -11.44 -24.63
N ARG A 142 -1.10 -12.11 -23.63
CA ARG A 142 -0.56 -13.47 -23.83
C ARG A 142 -1.65 -14.47 -24.21
N ARG A 143 -2.85 -14.36 -23.63
CA ARG A 143 -3.98 -15.23 -23.99
C ARG A 143 -4.44 -14.95 -25.40
N GLU A 144 -4.42 -13.70 -25.83
CA GLU A 144 -4.72 -13.30 -27.20
C GLU A 144 -3.68 -13.85 -28.17
N LEU A 145 -2.40 -13.63 -27.90
CA LEU A 145 -1.32 -14.21 -28.71
C LEU A 145 -1.46 -15.74 -28.89
N ARG A 146 -1.87 -16.46 -27.84
CA ARG A 146 -2.11 -17.91 -27.94
C ARG A 146 -3.31 -18.26 -28.83
N LYS A 147 -4.37 -17.44 -28.82
CA LYS A 147 -5.50 -17.60 -29.74
C LYS A 147 -5.05 -17.33 -31.17
N ASP A 148 -4.23 -16.32 -31.38
CA ASP A 148 -3.75 -15.93 -32.71
C ASP A 148 -2.78 -16.96 -33.30
N LEU A 149 -1.90 -17.50 -32.47
CA LEU A 149 -1.07 -18.66 -32.84
C LEU A 149 -1.92 -19.89 -33.20
N ARG A 150 -3.08 -20.09 -32.56
CA ARG A 150 -3.98 -21.21 -32.83
C ARG A 150 -4.85 -20.98 -34.07
N SER A 151 -5.26 -19.75 -34.33
CA SER A 151 -6.05 -19.37 -35.50
C SER A 151 -5.20 -19.27 -36.77
N GLY A 152 -3.87 -19.25 -36.62
CA GLY A 152 -2.92 -19.20 -37.73
C GLY A 152 -2.64 -17.78 -38.20
N ALA A 153 -2.65 -16.82 -37.27
CA ALA A 153 -2.29 -15.42 -37.53
C ALA A 153 -0.91 -15.29 -38.20
N GLY A 154 -0.73 -14.18 -38.91
CA GLY A 154 0.46 -13.92 -39.70
C GLY A 154 1.72 -13.80 -38.84
N PRO A 155 2.91 -14.24 -39.31
CA PRO A 155 4.15 -14.13 -38.54
C PRO A 155 4.51 -12.71 -38.10
N GLU A 156 4.07 -11.69 -38.84
CA GLU A 156 4.34 -10.28 -38.54
C GLU A 156 3.49 -9.76 -37.37
N GLU A 157 2.20 -10.09 -37.33
CA GLU A 157 1.30 -9.78 -36.21
C GLU A 157 1.81 -10.41 -34.92
N ILE A 158 2.09 -11.71 -34.95
CA ILE A 158 2.71 -12.46 -33.84
C ILE A 158 4.03 -11.83 -33.37
N ARG A 159 4.79 -11.22 -34.29
CA ARG A 159 6.06 -10.55 -33.95
C ARG A 159 5.82 -9.22 -33.26
N GLN A 160 4.84 -8.45 -33.71
CA GLN A 160 4.45 -7.16 -33.11
C GLN A 160 3.95 -7.37 -31.68
N ASP A 161 2.99 -8.28 -31.47
CA ASP A 161 2.47 -8.61 -30.13
C ASP A 161 3.60 -9.02 -29.16
N ARG A 162 4.57 -9.79 -29.66
CA ARG A 162 5.74 -10.19 -28.86
C ARG A 162 6.68 -9.04 -28.53
N GLN A 163 6.76 -8.03 -29.39
CA GLN A 163 7.57 -6.84 -29.13
C GLN A 163 6.88 -5.95 -28.11
N GLU A 164 5.58 -5.72 -28.25
CA GLU A 164 4.76 -4.94 -27.31
C GLU A 164 4.84 -5.56 -25.92
N MET A 165 4.51 -6.84 -25.76
CA MET A 165 4.64 -7.53 -24.47
C MET A 165 6.08 -7.51 -23.90
N ARG A 166 7.12 -7.43 -24.74
CA ARG A 166 8.50 -7.29 -24.25
C ARG A 166 8.77 -5.89 -23.72
N HIS A 167 8.14 -4.86 -24.28
CA HIS A 167 8.19 -3.50 -23.77
C HIS A 167 7.43 -3.39 -22.44
N ASP A 168 6.18 -3.89 -22.39
CA ASP A 168 5.35 -3.83 -21.19
C ASP A 168 6.03 -4.56 -20.01
N ARG A 169 6.68 -5.70 -20.25
CA ARG A 169 7.49 -6.39 -19.24
C ARG A 169 8.67 -5.57 -18.73
N GLN A 170 9.29 -4.76 -19.58
CA GLN A 170 10.40 -3.91 -19.17
C GLN A 170 9.91 -2.76 -18.29
N GLU A 171 8.79 -2.14 -18.67
CA GLU A 171 8.13 -1.09 -17.88
C GLU A 171 7.71 -1.63 -16.51
N LEU A 172 6.99 -2.75 -16.48
CA LEU A 172 6.62 -3.48 -15.26
C LEU A 172 7.81 -3.77 -14.33
N ARG A 173 8.97 -4.12 -14.90
CA ARG A 173 10.19 -4.35 -14.11
C ARG A 173 10.71 -3.07 -13.49
N HIS A 174 10.67 -1.97 -14.21
CA HIS A 174 11.11 -0.68 -13.72
C HIS A 174 10.19 -0.16 -12.61
N ASP A 175 8.87 -0.23 -12.82
CA ASP A 175 7.88 0.20 -11.83
C ASP A 175 7.96 -0.64 -10.56
N ARG A 176 8.19 -1.95 -10.70
CA ARG A 176 8.44 -2.84 -9.56
C ARG A 176 9.72 -2.46 -8.82
N GLU A 177 10.77 -2.04 -9.51
CA GLU A 177 12.00 -1.58 -8.89
C GLU A 177 11.80 -0.27 -8.12
N ASN A 178 11.05 0.67 -8.68
CA ASN A 178 10.66 1.92 -8.02
C ASN A 178 9.85 1.64 -6.75
N ALA A 179 8.79 0.82 -6.83
CA ALA A 179 7.99 0.44 -5.67
C ALA A 179 8.82 -0.27 -4.57
N ARG A 180 9.87 -1.01 -4.95
CA ARG A 180 10.81 -1.61 -3.99
C ARG A 180 11.69 -0.57 -3.30
N HIS A 181 12.09 0.50 -3.99
CA HIS A 181 12.82 1.61 -3.39
C HIS A 181 11.94 2.42 -2.44
N ASP A 182 10.73 2.78 -2.86
CA ASP A 182 9.80 3.55 -2.03
C ASP A 182 9.46 2.81 -0.73
N ARG A 183 9.25 1.50 -0.83
CA ARG A 183 9.09 0.64 0.34
C ARG A 183 10.30 0.63 1.26
N GLN A 184 11.51 0.63 0.72
CA GLN A 184 12.74 0.67 1.53
C GLN A 184 12.86 2.00 2.28
N ASN A 185 12.53 3.12 1.62
CA ASN A 185 12.49 4.45 2.23
C ASN A 185 11.47 4.48 3.38
N LEU A 186 10.23 4.04 3.13
CA LEU A 186 9.20 3.91 4.16
C LEU A 186 9.60 3.05 5.37
N ARG A 187 10.43 2.02 5.15
CA ARG A 187 10.99 1.20 6.25
C ARG A 187 12.08 1.94 7.02
N HIS A 188 12.86 2.77 6.34
CA HIS A 188 13.88 3.62 6.95
C HIS A 188 13.23 4.66 7.85
N ASP A 189 12.25 5.42 7.32
CA ASP A 189 11.56 6.49 8.05
C ASP A 189 10.89 5.98 9.32
N ARG A 190 10.29 4.78 9.23
CA ARG A 190 9.70 4.10 10.40
C ARG A 190 10.72 3.67 11.44
N ARG A 191 11.92 3.26 11.02
CA ARG A 191 13.01 2.90 11.96
C ARG A 191 13.56 4.13 12.65
N GLU A 192 13.77 5.22 11.91
CA GLU A 192 14.23 6.48 12.48
C GLU A 192 13.27 6.99 13.56
N ARG A 193 11.96 6.98 13.30
CA ARG A 193 10.94 7.34 14.30
C ARG A 193 11.01 6.49 15.58
N ARG A 194 11.35 5.21 15.48
CA ARG A 194 11.45 4.31 16.64
C ARG A 194 12.71 4.50 17.49
N HIS A 195 13.78 5.03 16.89
CA HIS A 195 15.09 5.16 17.54
C HIS A 195 15.52 6.61 17.79
N GLY A 196 14.84 7.59 17.20
CA GLY A 196 15.12 9.03 17.32
C GLY A 196 14.37 9.74 18.45
N GLY A 197 13.85 9.01 19.45
CA GLY A 197 13.18 9.54 20.64
C GLY A 197 14.06 9.51 21.88
#